data_AF-A0A4S5BLB4-F1
#
_entry.id   AF-A0A4S5BLB4-F1
#
_cell.length_a   1.000
_cell.length_b   1.000
_cell.length_c   1.000
_cell.angle_alpha   90.00
_cell.angle_beta   90.00
_cell.angle_gamma   90.00
#
_symmetry.space_group_name_H-M   'P 1'
#
loop_
_entity.id
_entity.type
_entity.pdbx_description
1 polymer ?
#
loop_
_entity_poly.entity_id
_entity_poly.type
_entity_poly.pdbx_seq_one_letter_code
_entity_poly.pdbx_strand_id
1 'polypeptide(L)'
;MSQSPATSDRRKPRKPNANQARGASNGRKPAAPFKPAHPVLERLAQLHPALFGAQPLPLKRGIFEDITSAHPEWEVEELKQGLAIHTRSTRYLQAVSNARARHDLQGQAVEPMAVEHAFHALTELYRRKLRHADRAEESQKPALLEQAQQWLEHRLGKAIEQSGLRAAAYQESVHTRDATVQATLAQVVKIATEQQARDEAMLHAFEASGSSVSAFAEMYGLTVQEAGLMLARARLHQERLKEQQAAADTSSQASAE
;
A
#
# COMPACT_ATOMS: atom_id res chain seq x y z
N MET A 1 27.44 13.20 -74.45
CA MET A 1 26.08 13.74 -74.47
C MET A 1 25.11 12.61 -74.76
N SER A 2 24.09 12.47 -73.92
CA SER A 2 22.84 11.70 -74.15
C SER A 2 22.96 10.17 -74.17
N GLN A 3 22.03 9.36 -73.64
CA GLN A 3 20.87 9.51 -72.75
C GLN A 3 20.45 8.05 -72.39
N SER A 4 19.77 7.88 -71.25
CA SER A 4 19.18 6.64 -70.75
C SER A 4 18.13 6.01 -71.71
N PRO A 5 17.61 4.83 -71.36
CA PRO A 5 16.16 4.68 -71.41
C PRO A 5 15.55 4.09 -70.13
N ALA A 6 14.26 4.39 -70.02
CA ALA A 6 13.40 4.24 -68.86
C ALA A 6 12.65 2.89 -68.79
N THR A 7 12.29 2.60 -67.55
CA THR A 7 11.25 1.73 -66.98
C THR A 7 10.05 1.31 -67.84
N SER A 8 9.59 0.07 -67.64
CA SER A 8 8.16 -0.26 -67.66
C SER A 8 7.77 -1.29 -66.57
N ASP A 9 6.64 -0.98 -65.95
CA ASP A 9 5.96 -1.59 -64.80
C ASP A 9 5.18 -2.86 -65.21
N ARG A 10 5.17 -3.90 -64.37
CA ARG A 10 4.13 -4.95 -64.42
C ARG A 10 3.86 -5.59 -63.05
N ARG A 11 2.77 -5.12 -62.46
CA ARG A 11 2.04 -5.65 -61.29
C ARG A 11 1.76 -7.16 -61.37
N LYS A 12 1.89 -7.85 -60.23
CA LYS A 12 1.26 -9.16 -59.94
C LYS A 12 0.45 -9.09 -58.63
N PRO A 13 -0.71 -9.77 -58.53
CA PRO A 13 -1.65 -9.59 -57.41
C PRO A 13 -1.30 -10.41 -56.16
N ARG A 14 -1.62 -9.83 -54.99
CA ARG A 14 -1.47 -10.41 -53.64
C ARG A 14 -2.49 -11.52 -53.38
N LYS A 15 -2.02 -12.65 -52.83
CA LYS A 15 -2.85 -13.70 -52.21
C LYS A 15 -3.27 -13.28 -50.79
N PRO A 16 -4.49 -13.63 -50.33
CA PRO A 16 -4.95 -13.29 -48.99
C PRO A 16 -4.30 -14.18 -47.92
N ASN A 17 -3.80 -13.55 -46.85
CA ASN A 17 -3.11 -14.20 -45.74
C ASN A 17 -4.13 -14.74 -44.73
N ALA A 18 -4.33 -16.06 -44.72
CA ALA A 18 -5.07 -16.77 -43.69
C ALA A 18 -4.11 -17.14 -42.55
N ASN A 19 -4.07 -16.32 -41.50
CA ASN A 19 -3.63 -16.74 -40.16
C ASN A 19 -4.01 -15.69 -39.10
N GLN A 20 -5.31 -15.53 -38.86
CA GLN A 20 -5.84 -14.99 -37.61
C GLN A 20 -6.47 -16.13 -36.82
N ALA A 21 -5.69 -16.74 -35.94
CA ALA A 21 -6.17 -17.46 -34.75
C ALA A 21 -4.96 -17.92 -33.94
N ARG A 22 -4.48 -17.09 -33.02
CA ARG A 22 -3.73 -17.58 -31.85
C ARG A 22 -4.36 -16.96 -30.62
N GLY A 23 -5.25 -17.76 -30.02
CA GLY A 23 -5.85 -17.48 -28.73
C GLY A 23 -4.78 -17.30 -27.66
N ALA A 24 -4.93 -16.26 -26.86
CA ALA A 24 -4.16 -16.03 -25.67
C ALA A 24 -4.56 -17.06 -24.60
N SER A 25 -3.85 -18.20 -24.56
CA SER A 25 -3.88 -19.08 -23.41
C SER A 25 -3.03 -18.45 -22.31
N ASN A 26 -3.68 -17.74 -21.39
CA ASN A 26 -3.10 -17.24 -20.15
C ASN A 26 -2.69 -18.43 -19.26
N GLY A 27 -1.49 -18.96 -19.50
CA GLY A 27 -0.86 -19.98 -18.66
C GLY A 27 -0.46 -19.37 -17.33
N ARG A 28 -1.41 -19.28 -16.39
CA ARG A 28 -1.14 -18.94 -15.00
C ARG A 28 -0.27 -20.07 -14.44
N LYS A 29 1.04 -19.81 -14.27
CA LYS A 29 1.97 -20.75 -13.65
C LYS A 29 1.37 -21.22 -12.31
N PRO A 30 1.36 -22.53 -12.01
CA PRO A 30 0.91 -23.02 -10.71
C PRO A 30 1.76 -22.36 -9.62
N ALA A 31 1.09 -21.87 -8.58
CA ALA A 31 1.76 -21.32 -7.41
C ALA A 31 2.77 -22.35 -6.91
N ALA A 32 4.03 -21.94 -6.73
CA ALA A 32 5.07 -22.81 -6.22
C ALA A 32 4.61 -23.45 -4.90
N PRO A 33 4.89 -24.75 -4.68
CA PRO A 33 4.47 -25.45 -3.47
C PRO A 33 5.00 -24.71 -2.24
N PHE A 34 4.10 -24.50 -1.29
CA PHE A 34 4.40 -23.94 0.02
C PHE A 34 5.52 -24.77 0.64
N LYS A 35 6.69 -24.15 0.89
CA LYS A 35 7.74 -24.77 1.70
C LYS A 35 7.11 -25.18 3.04
N PRO A 36 7.48 -26.34 3.62
CA PRO A 36 6.81 -26.87 4.81
C PRO A 36 6.75 -25.77 5.85
N ALA A 37 5.54 -25.40 6.25
CA ALA A 37 5.42 -24.48 7.35
C ALA A 37 5.98 -25.20 8.58
N HIS A 38 6.58 -24.40 9.45
CA HIS A 38 6.85 -24.85 10.81
C HIS A 38 5.58 -25.57 11.34
N PRO A 39 5.67 -26.78 11.92
CA PRO A 39 4.49 -27.57 12.31
C PRO A 39 3.47 -26.78 13.14
N VAL A 40 3.97 -25.92 14.05
CA VAL A 40 3.13 -24.98 14.81
C VAL A 40 2.31 -24.05 13.91
N LEU A 41 2.87 -23.50 12.84
CA LEU A 41 2.15 -22.62 11.93
C LEU A 41 1.09 -23.34 11.11
N GLU A 42 1.31 -24.62 10.76
CA GLU A 42 0.28 -25.43 10.10
C GLU A 42 -0.92 -25.64 11.01
N ARG A 43 -0.67 -26.03 12.26
CA ARG A 43 -1.72 -26.22 13.25
C ARG A 43 -2.39 -24.89 13.64
N LEU A 44 -1.66 -23.80 13.80
CA LEU A 44 -2.25 -22.46 14.02
C LEU A 44 -3.10 -22.00 12.83
N ALA A 45 -2.73 -22.33 11.59
CA ALA A 45 -3.54 -22.02 10.41
C ALA A 45 -4.82 -22.86 10.32
N GLN A 46 -4.83 -24.07 10.88
CA GLN A 46 -6.04 -24.89 11.00
C GLN A 46 -6.99 -24.33 12.08
N LEU A 47 -6.44 -23.91 13.23
CA LEU A 47 -7.23 -23.39 14.35
C LEU A 47 -7.72 -21.96 14.12
N HIS A 48 -6.86 -21.08 13.60
CA HIS A 48 -7.13 -19.65 13.39
C HIS A 48 -6.79 -19.24 11.95
N PRO A 49 -7.56 -19.69 10.95
CA PRO A 49 -7.26 -19.47 9.53
C PRO A 49 -7.24 -17.99 9.13
N ALA A 50 -8.00 -17.12 9.81
CA ALA A 50 -7.98 -15.68 9.55
C ALA A 50 -6.63 -15.02 9.94
N LEU A 51 -5.97 -15.53 10.99
CA LEU A 51 -4.72 -14.98 11.51
C LEU A 51 -3.49 -15.62 10.88
N PHE A 52 -3.53 -16.92 10.59
CA PHE A 52 -2.34 -17.68 10.14
C PHE A 52 -2.49 -18.27 8.73
N GLY A 53 -3.70 -18.29 8.17
CA GLY A 53 -4.00 -18.84 6.85
C GLY A 53 -3.57 -17.95 5.69
N ALA A 54 -4.09 -18.20 4.48
CA ALA A 54 -3.58 -17.69 3.20
C ALA A 54 -3.39 -16.17 3.09
N GLN A 55 -4.15 -15.37 3.84
CA GLN A 55 -4.08 -13.89 3.91
C GLN A 55 -4.25 -13.46 5.38
N PRO A 56 -3.18 -13.49 6.18
CA PRO A 56 -3.22 -13.31 7.62
C PRO A 56 -3.56 -11.87 7.97
N LEU A 57 -4.35 -11.71 9.02
CA LEU A 57 -4.63 -10.43 9.63
C LEU A 57 -3.54 -10.07 10.66
N PRO A 58 -3.25 -8.77 10.88
CA PRO A 58 -2.30 -8.37 11.91
C PRO A 58 -2.74 -8.83 13.30
N LEU A 59 -1.79 -9.32 14.09
CA LEU A 59 -2.09 -9.89 15.41
C LEU A 59 -2.25 -8.79 16.47
N LYS A 60 -3.17 -9.03 17.42
CA LYS A 60 -3.30 -8.30 18.68
C LYS A 60 -1.97 -8.32 19.45
N ARG A 61 -1.70 -7.26 20.21
CA ARG A 61 -0.57 -7.22 21.14
C ARG A 61 -0.86 -8.18 22.31
N GLY A 62 0.10 -9.06 22.61
CA GLY A 62 -0.12 -10.13 23.59
C GLY A 62 -0.91 -11.33 23.07
N ILE A 63 -0.91 -11.56 21.75
CA ILE A 63 -1.55 -12.74 21.15
C ILE A 63 -0.95 -14.06 21.65
N PHE A 64 0.30 -14.04 22.14
CA PHE A 64 0.96 -15.23 22.67
C PHE A 64 0.25 -15.72 23.94
N GLU A 65 -0.10 -14.81 24.84
CA GLU A 65 -0.86 -15.08 26.06
C GLU A 65 -2.27 -15.57 25.73
N ASP A 66 -2.92 -14.96 24.74
CA ASP A 66 -4.24 -15.41 24.27
C ASP A 66 -4.18 -16.86 23.72
N ILE A 67 -3.15 -17.19 22.93
CA ILE A 67 -2.97 -18.55 22.36
C ILE A 67 -2.67 -19.57 23.46
N THR A 68 -1.74 -19.26 24.36
CA THR A 68 -1.34 -20.19 25.45
C THR A 68 -2.47 -20.41 26.46
N SER A 69 -3.33 -19.41 26.68
CA SER A 69 -4.52 -19.55 27.53
C SER A 69 -5.60 -20.42 26.87
N ALA A 70 -5.82 -20.27 25.57
CA ALA A 70 -6.81 -21.05 24.82
C ALA A 70 -6.34 -22.49 24.53
N HIS A 71 -5.03 -22.67 24.38
CA HIS A 71 -4.40 -23.92 24.00
C HIS A 71 -3.15 -24.18 24.86
N PRO A 72 -3.32 -24.66 26.10
CA PRO A 72 -2.20 -24.89 27.02
C PRO A 72 -1.24 -26.00 26.56
N GLU A 73 -1.62 -26.79 25.55
CA GLU A 73 -0.83 -27.91 25.03
C GLU A 73 0.35 -27.48 24.13
N TRP A 74 0.51 -26.19 23.85
CA TRP A 74 1.62 -25.68 23.05
C TRP A 74 2.93 -25.69 23.83
N GLU A 75 3.97 -26.27 23.22
CA GLU A 75 5.34 -26.04 23.67
C GLU A 75 5.72 -24.56 23.47
N VAL A 76 6.11 -23.91 24.57
CA VAL A 76 6.32 -22.46 24.65
C VAL A 76 7.34 -21.96 23.63
N GLU A 77 8.47 -22.66 23.51
CA GLU A 77 9.56 -22.26 22.61
C GLU A 77 9.21 -22.49 21.14
N GLU A 78 8.51 -23.58 20.82
CA GLU A 78 8.03 -23.83 19.46
C GLU A 78 6.99 -22.77 19.03
N LEU A 79 6.11 -22.35 19.94
CA LEU A 79 5.14 -21.31 19.67
C LEU A 79 5.80 -19.96 19.41
N LYS A 80 6.78 -19.56 20.25
CA LYS A 80 7.57 -18.34 20.03
C LYS A 80 8.28 -18.38 18.68
N GLN A 81 8.90 -19.50 18.32
CA GLN A 81 9.57 -19.67 17.03
C GLN A 81 8.58 -19.55 15.86
N GLY A 82 7.42 -20.20 15.96
CA GLY A 82 6.35 -20.10 14.98
C GLY A 82 5.90 -18.64 14.77
N LEU A 83 5.58 -17.93 15.86
CA LEU A 83 5.18 -16.52 15.81
C LEU A 83 6.27 -15.61 15.24
N ALA A 84 7.54 -15.85 15.59
CA ALA A 84 8.67 -15.11 15.04
C ALA A 84 8.79 -15.29 13.52
N ILE A 85 8.60 -16.52 13.01
CA ILE A 85 8.56 -16.81 11.57
C ILE A 85 7.37 -16.09 10.92
N HIS A 86 6.18 -16.20 11.52
CA HIS A 86 4.95 -15.64 10.96
C HIS A 86 5.03 -14.12 10.81
N THR A 87 5.40 -13.42 11.89
CA THR A 87 5.44 -11.95 11.95
C THR A 87 6.52 -11.34 11.06
N ARG A 88 7.53 -12.13 10.66
CA ARG A 88 8.56 -11.74 9.69
C ARG A 88 8.24 -12.18 8.27
N SER A 89 7.15 -12.91 8.03
CA SER A 89 6.78 -13.36 6.69
C SER A 89 6.39 -12.18 5.79
N THR A 90 6.68 -12.26 4.49
CA THR A 90 6.34 -11.19 3.53
C THR A 90 4.84 -10.91 3.53
N ARG A 91 4.04 -11.95 3.65
CA ARG A 91 2.59 -11.88 3.64
C ARG A 91 2.03 -11.17 4.89
N TYR A 92 2.61 -11.42 6.06
CA TYR A 92 2.25 -10.68 7.26
C TYR A 92 2.62 -9.20 7.16
N LEU A 93 3.83 -8.89 6.68
CA LEU A 93 4.25 -7.50 6.44
C LEU A 93 3.36 -6.78 5.42
N GLN A 94 2.83 -7.49 4.41
CA GLN A 94 1.83 -6.93 3.50
C GLN A 94 0.53 -6.57 4.22
N ALA A 95 0.05 -7.40 5.15
CA ALA A 95 -1.14 -7.09 5.95
C ALA A 95 -0.91 -5.86 6.85
N VAL A 96 0.24 -5.79 7.52
CA VAL A 96 0.62 -4.66 8.40
C VAL A 96 0.81 -3.37 7.61
N SER A 97 1.51 -3.41 6.47
CA SER A 97 1.73 -2.22 5.62
C SER A 97 0.46 -1.70 4.93
N ASN A 98 -0.64 -2.46 4.96
CA ASN A 98 -1.97 -1.99 4.55
C ASN A 98 -2.76 -1.36 5.71
N ALA A 99 -2.11 -1.12 6.85
CA ALA A 99 -2.68 -0.49 8.04
C ALA A 99 -3.98 -1.16 8.55
N ARG A 100 -4.16 -2.47 8.30
CA ARG A 100 -5.31 -3.21 8.83
C ARG A 100 -5.25 -3.24 10.35
N ALA A 101 -6.40 -3.11 11.00
CA ALA A 101 -6.50 -3.25 12.45
C ALA A 101 -5.86 -4.57 12.94
N ARG A 102 -5.42 -4.59 14.19
CA ARG A 102 -4.99 -5.80 14.88
C ARG A 102 -6.21 -6.61 15.28
N HIS A 103 -6.08 -7.93 15.21
CA HIS A 103 -7.16 -8.85 15.48
C HIS A 103 -6.79 -9.80 16.62
N ASP A 104 -7.76 -10.07 17.48
CA ASP A 104 -7.65 -11.09 18.53
C ASP A 104 -7.79 -12.51 17.96
N LEU A 105 -7.70 -13.50 18.86
CA LEU A 105 -7.75 -14.92 18.51
C LEU A 105 -9.09 -15.34 17.88
N GLN A 106 -10.16 -14.60 18.17
CA GLN A 106 -11.51 -14.79 17.61
C GLN A 106 -11.66 -14.09 16.24
N GLY A 107 -10.65 -13.33 15.81
CA GLY A 107 -10.65 -12.61 14.55
C GLY A 107 -11.40 -11.27 14.61
N GLN A 108 -11.64 -10.72 15.81
CA GLN A 108 -12.24 -9.41 15.98
C GLN A 108 -11.19 -8.31 15.96
N ALA A 109 -11.49 -7.18 15.32
CA ALA A 109 -10.61 -6.03 15.29
C ALA A 109 -10.60 -5.34 16.66
N VAL A 110 -9.41 -5.23 17.28
CA VAL A 110 -9.27 -4.73 18.66
C VAL A 110 -8.50 -3.42 18.76
N GLU A 111 -7.57 -3.15 17.83
CA GLU A 111 -6.68 -1.99 17.92
C GLU A 111 -6.35 -1.50 16.50
N PRO A 112 -6.41 -0.19 16.22
CA PRO A 112 -5.95 0.34 14.94
C PRO A 112 -4.44 0.10 14.76
N MET A 113 -4.01 -0.04 13.50
CA MET A 113 -2.58 -0.13 13.22
C MET A 113 -1.92 1.24 13.38
N ALA A 114 -0.94 1.34 14.28
CA ALA A 114 -0.11 2.54 14.37
C ALA A 114 0.67 2.79 13.06
N VAL A 115 0.78 4.07 12.69
CA VAL A 115 1.37 4.52 11.41
C VAL A 115 2.83 4.09 11.29
N GLU A 116 3.56 4.13 12.40
CA GLU A 116 4.97 3.75 12.50
C GLU A 116 5.16 2.27 12.17
N HIS A 117 4.25 1.40 12.63
CA HIS A 117 4.31 -0.03 12.34
C HIS A 117 4.00 -0.32 10.87
N ALA A 118 2.99 0.35 10.30
CA ALA A 118 2.67 0.23 8.88
C ALA A 118 3.83 0.69 7.99
N PHE A 119 4.44 1.84 8.33
CA PHE A 119 5.62 2.37 7.65
C PHE A 119 6.81 1.43 7.78
N HIS A 120 7.11 0.92 8.98
CA HIS A 120 8.21 -0.03 9.17
C HIS A 120 8.04 -1.28 8.30
N ALA A 121 6.84 -1.88 8.29
CA ALA A 121 6.55 -3.02 7.43
C ALA A 121 6.72 -2.70 5.93
N LEU A 122 6.31 -1.50 5.51
CA LEU A 122 6.49 -1.03 4.14
C LEU A 122 7.98 -0.90 3.77
N THR A 123 8.79 -0.30 4.64
CA THR A 123 10.24 -0.16 4.41
C THR A 123 10.95 -1.51 4.36
N GLU A 124 10.53 -2.48 5.18
CA GLU A 124 11.11 -3.84 5.13
C GLU A 124 10.71 -4.57 3.83
N LEU A 125 9.48 -4.40 3.35
CA LEU A 125 9.06 -4.91 2.04
C LEU A 125 9.87 -4.27 0.89
N TYR A 126 10.16 -2.97 0.97
CA TYR A 126 11.05 -2.30 0.02
C TYR A 126 12.46 -2.90 0.04
N ARG A 127 13.06 -3.06 1.24
CA ARG A 127 14.38 -3.71 1.38
C ARG A 127 14.40 -5.12 0.80
N ARG A 128 13.31 -5.89 0.92
CA ARG A 128 13.20 -7.22 0.27
C ARG A 128 13.22 -7.13 -1.25
N LYS A 129 12.62 -6.10 -1.83
CA LYS A 129 12.66 -5.85 -3.28
C LYS A 129 14.06 -5.47 -3.73
N LEU A 130 14.77 -4.64 -2.98
CA LEU A 130 16.18 -4.32 -3.25
C LEU A 130 17.05 -5.58 -3.22
N ARG A 131 16.94 -6.40 -2.16
CA ARG A 131 17.64 -7.70 -2.07
C ARG A 131 17.28 -8.69 -3.19
N HIS A 132 16.11 -8.54 -3.81
CA HIS A 132 15.74 -9.32 -4.99
C HIS A 132 16.46 -8.78 -6.24
N ALA A 133 16.47 -7.46 -6.43
CA ALA A 133 17.20 -6.80 -7.52
C ALA A 133 18.71 -7.08 -7.46
N ASP A 134 19.31 -7.07 -6.26
CA ASP A 134 20.75 -7.33 -6.07
C ASP A 134 21.18 -8.75 -6.45
N ARG A 135 20.23 -9.71 -6.43
CA ARG A 135 20.48 -11.11 -6.79
C ARG A 135 20.07 -11.44 -8.22
N ALA A 136 19.49 -10.48 -8.94
CA ALA A 136 19.10 -10.66 -10.34
C ALA A 136 20.31 -10.53 -11.28
N GLU A 137 20.12 -10.90 -12.54
CA GLU A 137 21.12 -10.66 -13.59
C GLU A 137 21.40 -9.15 -13.75
N GLU A 138 22.64 -8.79 -14.07
CA GLU A 138 23.08 -7.38 -14.18
C GLU A 138 22.25 -6.59 -15.21
N SER A 139 21.78 -7.25 -16.27
CA SER A 139 20.89 -6.65 -17.29
C SER A 139 19.50 -6.31 -16.74
N GLN A 140 19.02 -7.03 -15.74
CA GLN A 140 17.67 -6.88 -15.15
C GLN A 140 17.68 -5.98 -13.92
N LYS A 141 18.82 -5.87 -13.24
CA LYS A 141 18.98 -5.12 -11.99
C LYS A 141 18.49 -3.66 -12.10
N PRO A 142 18.85 -2.86 -13.13
CA PRO A 142 18.38 -1.47 -13.23
C PRO A 142 16.85 -1.36 -13.26
N ALA A 143 16.18 -2.20 -14.05
CA ALA A 143 14.73 -2.20 -14.16
C ALA A 143 14.04 -2.61 -12.84
N LEU A 144 14.62 -3.57 -12.11
CA LEU A 144 14.07 -4.01 -10.82
C LEU A 144 14.23 -2.95 -9.71
N LEU A 145 15.35 -2.20 -9.73
CA LEU A 145 15.56 -1.08 -8.82
C LEU A 145 14.57 0.06 -9.07
N GLU A 146 14.38 0.43 -10.34
CA GLU A 146 13.39 1.42 -10.74
C GLU A 146 11.97 1.01 -10.32
N GLN A 147 11.58 -0.24 -10.60
CA GLN A 147 10.29 -0.78 -10.16
C GLN A 147 10.13 -0.77 -8.64
N ALA A 148 11.19 -1.07 -7.89
CA ALA A 148 11.16 -1.03 -6.43
C ALA A 148 10.93 0.39 -5.92
N GLN A 149 11.58 1.38 -6.53
CA GLN A 149 11.43 2.80 -6.20
C GLN A 149 10.01 3.30 -6.50
N GLN A 150 9.51 3.09 -7.72
CA GLN A 150 8.14 3.45 -8.12
C GLN A 150 7.10 2.80 -7.20
N TRP A 151 7.33 1.53 -6.83
CA TRP A 151 6.48 0.83 -5.87
C TRP A 151 6.48 1.51 -4.49
N LEU A 152 7.64 1.94 -3.99
CA LEU A 152 7.75 2.62 -2.70
C LEU A 152 7.01 3.96 -2.73
N GLU A 153 7.23 4.76 -3.77
CA GLU A 153 6.57 6.06 -3.99
C GLU A 153 5.05 5.90 -3.94
N HIS A 154 4.51 4.99 -4.75
CA HIS A 154 3.08 4.73 -4.81
C HIS A 154 2.51 4.26 -3.46
N ARG A 155 3.23 3.35 -2.78
CA ARG A 155 2.77 2.79 -1.51
C ARG A 155 2.85 3.79 -0.36
N LEU A 156 3.83 4.68 -0.34
CA LEU A 156 3.91 5.76 0.64
C LEU A 156 2.76 6.75 0.44
N GLY A 157 2.44 7.12 -0.80
CA GLY A 157 1.29 7.98 -1.08
C GLY A 157 -0.02 7.36 -0.57
N LYS A 158 -0.23 6.06 -0.83
CA LYS A 158 -1.39 5.32 -0.29
C LYS A 158 -1.40 5.24 1.23
N ALA A 159 -0.24 5.06 1.87
CA ALA A 159 -0.14 5.00 3.32
C ALA A 159 -0.51 6.35 3.97
N ILE A 160 -0.08 7.47 3.38
CA ILE A 160 -0.46 8.81 3.83
C ILE A 160 -1.98 8.99 3.70
N GLU A 161 -2.56 8.69 2.53
CA GLU A 161 -4.01 8.79 2.30
C GLU A 161 -4.80 7.94 3.31
N GLN A 162 -4.41 6.67 3.51
CA GLN A 162 -5.11 5.74 4.40
C GLN A 162 -4.96 6.08 5.88
N SER A 163 -3.90 6.79 6.26
CA SER A 163 -3.70 7.24 7.65
C SER A 163 -4.72 8.31 8.07
N GLY A 164 -5.31 9.02 7.11
CA GLY A 164 -6.15 10.19 7.35
C GLY A 164 -5.39 11.40 7.92
N LEU A 165 -4.09 11.29 8.19
CA LEU A 165 -3.25 12.38 8.68
C LEU A 165 -2.93 13.38 7.56
N ARG A 166 -2.59 14.61 7.94
CA ARG A 166 -1.90 15.53 7.02
C ARG A 166 -0.54 14.97 6.66
N ALA A 167 -0.07 15.26 5.45
CA ALA A 167 1.18 14.70 4.95
C ALA A 167 2.39 15.07 5.83
N ALA A 168 2.43 16.32 6.35
CA ALA A 168 3.46 16.76 7.29
C ALA A 168 3.42 15.97 8.62
N ALA A 169 2.24 15.82 9.22
CA ALA A 169 2.07 15.06 10.47
C ALA A 169 2.43 13.56 10.31
N TYR A 170 2.12 12.98 9.14
CA TYR A 170 2.57 11.63 8.81
C TYR A 170 4.10 11.55 8.79
N GLN A 171 4.77 12.52 8.16
CA GLN A 171 6.24 12.58 8.10
C GLN A 171 6.88 12.67 9.48
N GLU A 172 6.30 13.47 10.39
CA GLU A 172 6.77 13.61 11.77
C GLU A 172 6.60 12.34 12.60
N SER A 173 5.55 11.55 12.31
CA SER A 173 5.28 10.29 13.03
C SER A 173 6.30 9.20 12.68
N VAL A 174 6.86 9.22 11.45
CA VAL A 174 7.69 8.11 10.94
C VAL A 174 9.17 8.47 10.84
N HIS A 175 10.04 7.53 11.22
CA HIS A 175 11.48 7.74 11.25
C HIS A 175 12.22 6.61 10.52
N THR A 176 13.25 6.96 9.75
CA THR A 176 14.14 6.01 9.06
C THR A 176 15.58 6.52 9.02
N ARG A 177 16.54 5.60 9.00
CA ARG A 177 17.97 5.89 8.78
C ARG A 177 18.39 5.70 7.32
N ASP A 178 17.49 5.19 6.49
CA ASP A 178 17.72 4.93 5.08
C ASP A 178 17.49 6.22 4.28
N ALA A 179 18.57 6.78 3.73
CA ALA A 179 18.54 8.06 3.04
C ALA A 179 17.65 8.03 1.78
N THR A 180 17.60 6.90 1.07
CA THR A 180 16.73 6.75 -0.11
C THR A 180 15.28 6.76 0.30
N VAL A 181 14.91 5.98 1.33
CA VAL A 181 13.53 5.99 1.86
C VAL A 181 13.14 7.38 2.37
N GLN A 182 14.05 8.08 3.05
CA GLN A 182 13.83 9.43 3.55
C GLN A 182 13.58 10.43 2.41
N ALA A 183 14.40 10.40 1.35
CA ALA A 183 14.24 11.26 0.19
C ALA A 183 12.92 10.98 -0.55
N THR A 184 12.57 9.71 -0.74
CA THR A 184 11.30 9.30 -1.33
C THR A 184 10.12 9.78 -0.49
N LEU A 185 10.17 9.63 0.84
CA LEU A 185 9.14 10.11 1.74
C LEU A 185 8.96 11.63 1.62
N ALA A 186 10.04 12.40 1.66
CA ALA A 186 9.98 13.86 1.53
C ALA A 186 9.34 14.30 0.21
N GLN A 187 9.68 13.63 -0.90
CA GLN A 187 9.08 13.92 -2.20
C GLN A 187 7.57 13.62 -2.24
N VAL A 188 7.18 12.46 -1.71
CA VAL A 188 5.75 12.07 -1.66
C VAL A 188 4.96 13.00 -0.74
N VAL A 189 5.53 13.41 0.39
CA VAL A 189 4.91 14.35 1.32
C VAL A 189 4.70 15.72 0.67
N LYS A 190 5.67 16.21 -0.11
CA LYS A 190 5.51 17.45 -0.87
C LYS A 190 4.31 17.38 -1.81
N ILE A 191 4.23 16.34 -2.63
CA ILE A 191 3.11 16.13 -3.58
C ILE A 191 1.77 16.04 -2.83
N ALA A 192 1.73 15.26 -1.74
CA ALA A 192 0.52 15.09 -0.94
C ALA A 192 0.08 16.40 -0.27
N THR A 193 1.04 17.24 0.17
CA THR A 193 0.75 18.55 0.77
C THR A 193 0.13 19.51 -0.24
N GLU A 194 0.67 19.57 -1.46
CA GLU A 194 0.11 20.37 -2.55
C GLU A 194 -1.32 19.93 -2.90
N GLN A 195 -1.56 18.61 -2.97
CA GLN A 195 -2.90 18.06 -3.19
C GLN A 195 -3.85 18.40 -2.04
N GLN A 196 -3.41 18.29 -0.79
CA GLN A 196 -4.22 18.63 0.38
C GLN A 196 -4.61 20.12 0.39
N ALA A 197 -3.68 21.02 0.08
CA ALA A 197 -3.96 22.45 -0.01
C ALA A 197 -4.98 22.77 -1.12
N ARG A 198 -4.87 22.09 -2.28
CA ARG A 198 -5.85 22.20 -3.36
C ARG A 198 -7.23 21.71 -2.90
N ASP A 199 -7.30 20.53 -2.29
CA ASP A 199 -8.55 19.93 -1.82
C ASP A 199 -9.24 20.84 -0.78
N GLU A 200 -8.48 21.46 0.12
CA GLU A 200 -8.99 22.40 1.13
C GLU A 200 -9.51 23.70 0.52
N ALA A 201 -8.78 24.29 -0.43
CA ALA A 201 -9.25 25.47 -1.14
C ALA A 201 -10.55 25.19 -1.91
N MET A 202 -10.67 24.00 -2.51
CA MET A 202 -11.88 23.57 -3.21
C MET A 202 -13.05 23.32 -2.25
N LEU A 203 -12.80 22.76 -1.07
CA LEU A 203 -13.82 22.61 -0.03
C LEU A 203 -14.36 23.97 0.42
N HIS A 204 -13.48 24.93 0.69
CA HIS A 204 -13.91 26.29 1.07
C HIS A 204 -14.71 26.97 -0.04
N ALA A 205 -14.31 26.85 -1.31
CA ALA A 205 -15.07 27.38 -2.44
C ALA A 205 -16.45 26.71 -2.58
N PHE A 206 -16.51 25.39 -2.38
CA PHE A 206 -17.76 24.64 -2.39
C PHE A 206 -18.73 25.13 -1.31
N GLU A 207 -18.26 25.23 -0.06
CA GLU A 207 -19.04 25.68 1.08
C GLU A 207 -19.53 27.14 0.92
N ALA A 208 -18.67 28.03 0.40
CA ALA A 208 -19.05 29.41 0.14
C ALA A 208 -20.09 29.54 -1.00
N SER A 209 -20.04 28.66 -1.99
CA SER A 209 -20.95 28.71 -3.14
C SER A 209 -22.38 28.26 -2.82
N GLY A 210 -22.58 27.43 -1.79
CA GLY A 210 -23.87 26.80 -1.48
C GLY A 210 -24.40 25.88 -2.59
N SER A 211 -23.56 25.52 -3.57
CA SER A 211 -23.97 24.73 -4.75
C SER A 211 -24.11 23.25 -4.44
N SER A 212 -24.86 22.53 -5.28
CA SER A 212 -24.83 21.06 -5.25
C SER A 212 -23.47 20.54 -5.74
N VAL A 213 -23.09 19.32 -5.34
CA VAL A 213 -21.83 18.69 -5.79
C VAL A 213 -21.78 18.57 -7.31
N SER A 214 -22.91 18.31 -7.97
CA SER A 214 -22.98 18.22 -9.43
C SER A 214 -22.69 19.56 -10.11
N ALA A 215 -23.31 20.64 -9.64
CA ALA A 215 -23.08 21.98 -10.18
C ALA A 215 -21.64 22.46 -9.91
N PHE A 216 -21.10 22.15 -8.74
CA PHE A 216 -19.71 22.44 -8.40
C PHE A 216 -18.73 21.67 -9.29
N ALA A 217 -19.00 20.38 -9.56
CA ALA A 217 -18.17 19.57 -10.45
C ALA A 217 -18.15 20.15 -11.87
N GLU A 218 -19.32 20.54 -12.39
CA GLU A 218 -19.44 21.20 -13.70
C GLU A 218 -18.63 22.51 -13.75
N MET A 219 -18.73 23.35 -12.71
CA MET A 219 -18.02 24.63 -12.62
C MET A 219 -16.50 24.51 -12.74
N TYR A 220 -15.92 23.42 -12.21
CA TYR A 220 -14.48 23.17 -12.23
C TYR A 220 -14.04 22.12 -13.25
N GLY A 221 -14.94 21.67 -14.14
CA GLY A 221 -14.62 20.66 -15.16
C GLY A 221 -14.24 19.29 -14.58
N LEU A 222 -14.80 18.94 -13.42
CA LEU A 222 -14.59 17.66 -12.73
C LEU A 222 -15.78 16.73 -12.97
N THR A 223 -15.56 15.42 -12.81
CA THR A 223 -16.68 14.50 -12.65
C THR A 223 -17.30 14.64 -11.25
N VAL A 224 -18.59 14.31 -11.12
CA VAL A 224 -19.29 14.33 -9.81
C VAL A 224 -18.58 13.43 -8.79
N GLN A 225 -18.05 12.28 -9.25
CA GLN A 225 -17.30 11.37 -8.40
C GLN A 225 -15.97 11.97 -7.91
N GLU A 226 -15.19 12.59 -8.80
CA GLU A 226 -13.92 13.24 -8.44
C GLU A 226 -14.15 14.40 -7.47
N ALA A 227 -15.14 15.26 -7.74
CA ALA A 227 -15.52 16.34 -6.85
C ALA A 227 -15.95 15.80 -5.47
N GLY A 228 -16.80 14.76 -5.45
CA GLY A 228 -17.24 14.11 -4.21
C GLY A 228 -16.08 13.55 -3.39
N LEU A 229 -15.16 12.81 -4.03
CA LEU A 229 -13.98 12.24 -3.36
C LEU A 229 -13.04 13.34 -2.82
N MET A 230 -12.77 14.37 -3.62
CA MET A 230 -11.94 15.50 -3.22
C MET A 230 -12.50 16.21 -1.99
N LEU A 231 -13.80 16.54 -2.00
CA LEU A 231 -14.47 17.19 -0.87
C LEU A 231 -14.52 16.29 0.37
N ALA A 232 -14.75 14.98 0.20
CA ALA A 232 -14.74 14.03 1.31
C ALA A 232 -13.35 13.92 1.96
N ARG A 233 -12.27 13.88 1.16
CA ARG A 233 -10.89 13.88 1.67
C ARG A 233 -10.57 15.16 2.45
N ALA A 234 -10.95 16.32 1.92
CA ALA A 234 -10.74 17.61 2.59
C ALA A 234 -11.44 17.67 3.95
N ARG A 235 -12.71 17.21 4.02
CA ARG A 235 -13.47 17.15 5.29
C ARG A 235 -12.83 16.24 6.33
N LEU A 236 -12.41 15.04 5.91
CA LEU A 236 -11.72 14.12 6.81
C LEU A 236 -10.46 14.76 7.40
N HIS A 237 -9.65 15.46 6.59
CA HIS A 237 -8.48 16.16 7.11
C HIS A 237 -8.82 17.29 8.08
N GLN A 238 -9.90 18.06 7.83
CA GLN A 238 -10.38 19.07 8.78
C GLN A 238 -10.87 18.46 10.10
N GLU A 239 -11.60 17.34 10.06
CA GLU A 239 -12.04 16.62 11.27
C GLU A 239 -10.85 16.15 12.10
N ARG A 240 -9.84 15.55 11.45
CA ARG A 240 -8.62 15.08 12.13
C ARG A 240 -7.81 16.22 12.75
N LEU A 241 -7.76 17.38 12.09
CA LEU A 241 -7.14 18.58 12.67
C LEU A 241 -7.85 19.03 13.96
N LYS A 242 -9.19 19.05 13.94
CA LYS A 242 -9.99 19.41 15.13
C LYS A 242 -9.76 18.42 16.27
N GLU A 243 -9.72 17.12 15.98
CA GLU A 243 -9.40 16.08 16.97
C GLU A 243 -7.99 16.26 17.57
N GLN A 244 -6.99 16.56 16.74
CA GLN A 244 -5.61 16.79 17.20
C GLN A 244 -5.50 18.05 18.08
N GLN A 245 -6.17 19.14 17.71
CA GLN A 245 -6.23 20.36 18.50
C GLN A 245 -6.89 20.11 19.87
N ALA A 246 -8.05 19.43 19.87
CA ALA A 246 -8.74 19.09 21.11
C ALA A 246 -7.89 18.20 22.05
N ALA A 247 -7.14 17.25 21.48
CA ALA A 247 -6.22 16.40 22.25
C ALA A 247 -5.04 17.21 22.84
N ALA A 248 -4.47 18.14 22.06
CA ALA A 248 -3.38 19.01 22.52
C ALA A 248 -3.84 19.93 23.66
N ASP A 249 -5.00 20.57 23.52
CA ASP A 249 -5.57 21.44 24.56
C ASP A 249 -5.83 20.69 25.87
N THR A 250 -6.36 19.46 25.78
CA THR A 250 -6.60 18.59 26.94
C THR A 250 -5.30 18.21 27.65
N SER A 251 -4.23 17.88 26.91
CA SER A 251 -2.93 17.55 27.48
C SER A 251 -2.22 18.75 28.14
N SER A 252 -2.42 19.95 27.60
CA SER A 252 -1.89 21.21 28.15
C SER A 252 -2.57 21.56 29.47
N GLN A 253 -3.89 21.37 29.56
CA GLN A 253 -4.66 21.58 30.80
C GLN A 253 -4.28 20.57 31.90
N ALA A 254 -4.10 19.29 31.57
CA ALA A 254 -3.70 18.27 32.53
C ALA A 254 -2.25 18.40 33.03
N SER A 255 -1.40 19.18 32.34
CA SER A 255 -0.02 19.45 32.77
C SER A 255 0.11 20.73 33.60
N ALA A 256 -0.98 21.50 33.71
CA ALA A 256 -1.04 22.76 34.46
C ALA A 256 -1.72 22.62 35.84
N GLU A 257 -2.31 21.45 36.13
CA GLU A 257 -2.79 21.01 37.46
C GLU A 257 -1.75 20.13 38.17
#